data_AF-A0A359EA24-F1
#
_entry.id   AF-A0A359EA24-F1
#
_cell.length_a   1.000
_cell.length_b   1.000
_cell.length_c   1.000
_cell.angle_alpha   90.00
_cell.angle_beta   90.00
_cell.angle_gamma   90.00
#
_symmetry.space_group_name_H-M   'P 1'
#
loop_
_entity.id
_entity.type
_entity.pdbx_description
1 polymer ?
#
loop_
_entity_poly.entity_id
_entity_poly.type
_entity_poly.pdbx_seq_one_letter_code
_entity_poly.pdbx_strand_id
1 'polypeptide(L)'
;MERTVPHTASEEVELYLRTYYSLLRSSSDVQILTLEEAHSGMNSLLHPLARDEVPDMSAFLYSLLRLPDCIHQVRTVVMGQSLAVFVRGGYPDIESWHEVSAQARRRRCFFDGNNTLACVISSQSDIDDIVPNLTALQIEWEKLHNRIQFVPPNLDFDEAVRDPQKSQQVAEILRISLDDLERLRRVWGDQFSANLTHIRNFRPQFRIRLLNGSLSEYRRATHSWWDHIEAACPDLRSRPVYFVSSNTHSLVNLISGFALENRETLLHYLEKSDDLDLQTEWRDIQTSQVPSSQENFLYYLLKKYMQTPEGYGFRGVRREHEKSCGITRVDSEHYFDVDVQIIDLAKVRPAW
;
A
#
# COMPACT_ATOMS: atom_id res chain seq x y z
N MET A 1 2.62 5.81 -43.75
CA MET A 1 2.90 5.21 -42.43
C MET A 1 2.04 5.96 -41.45
N GLU A 2 0.78 5.52 -41.29
CA GLU A 2 -0.14 6.12 -40.33
C GLU A 2 0.44 5.92 -38.93
N ARG A 3 0.74 7.03 -38.27
CA ARG A 3 1.12 7.04 -36.86
C ARG A 3 -0.16 6.88 -36.06
N THR A 4 -0.54 5.65 -35.77
CA THR A 4 -1.55 5.36 -34.76
C THR A 4 -1.02 5.80 -33.41
N VAL A 5 -1.77 6.66 -32.72
CA VAL A 5 -1.51 7.00 -31.31
C VAL A 5 -1.57 5.69 -30.52
N PRO A 6 -0.57 5.34 -29.69
CA PRO A 6 -0.63 4.12 -28.92
C PRO A 6 -1.84 4.16 -27.97
N HIS A 7 -2.78 3.22 -28.16
CA HIS A 7 -3.86 2.97 -27.21
C HIS A 7 -3.22 2.54 -25.87
N THR A 8 -3.53 3.26 -24.81
CA THR A 8 -2.75 3.29 -23.56
C THR A 8 -3.18 2.23 -22.54
N ALA A 9 -4.22 1.46 -22.83
CA ALA A 9 -4.65 0.30 -22.03
C ALA A 9 -5.10 -0.80 -23.00
N SER A 10 -4.81 -2.07 -22.69
CA SER A 10 -5.35 -3.18 -23.47
C SER A 10 -6.88 -3.25 -23.27
N GLU A 11 -7.62 -3.70 -24.28
CA GLU A 11 -9.09 -3.77 -24.22
C GLU A 11 -9.57 -4.61 -23.04
N GLU A 12 -8.79 -5.61 -22.64
CA GLU A 12 -9.05 -6.49 -21.51
C GLU A 12 -8.93 -5.75 -20.16
N VAL A 13 -7.95 -4.85 -20.03
CA VAL A 13 -7.82 -3.98 -18.85
C VAL A 13 -9.03 -3.05 -18.77
N GLU A 14 -9.40 -2.39 -19.87
CA GLU A 14 -10.58 -1.51 -19.89
C GLU A 14 -11.88 -2.26 -19.56
N LEU A 15 -12.03 -3.49 -20.07
CA LEU A 15 -13.16 -4.35 -19.75
C LEU A 15 -13.22 -4.66 -18.25
N TYR A 16 -12.08 -5.01 -17.63
CA TYR A 16 -12.02 -5.28 -16.20
C TYR A 16 -12.39 -4.05 -15.37
N LEU A 17 -11.78 -2.89 -15.67
CA LEU A 17 -12.10 -1.60 -15.03
C LEU A 17 -13.60 -1.32 -15.10
N ARG A 18 -14.18 -1.39 -16.31
CA ARG A 18 -15.61 -1.13 -16.53
C ARG A 18 -16.49 -2.11 -15.77
N THR A 19 -16.07 -3.36 -15.66
CA THR A 19 -16.83 -4.42 -14.97
C THR A 19 -16.96 -4.11 -13.49
N TYR A 20 -15.86 -3.91 -12.76
CA TYR A 20 -15.97 -3.66 -11.33
C TYR A 20 -16.55 -2.28 -11.01
N TYR A 21 -16.24 -1.24 -11.81
CA TYR A 21 -16.88 0.07 -11.60
C TYR A 21 -18.38 0.03 -11.85
N SER A 22 -18.87 -0.80 -12.77
CA SER A 22 -20.30 -1.01 -12.97
C SER A 22 -20.94 -1.69 -11.75
N LEU A 23 -20.32 -2.75 -11.24
CA LEU A 23 -20.80 -3.49 -10.07
C LEU A 23 -20.81 -2.63 -8.79
N LEU A 24 -19.78 -1.80 -8.59
CA LEU A 24 -19.66 -0.90 -7.45
C LEU A 24 -20.63 0.29 -7.46
N ARG A 25 -21.38 0.52 -8.55
CA ARG A 25 -22.50 1.50 -8.53
C ARG A 25 -23.69 0.99 -7.71
N SER A 26 -23.79 -0.33 -7.53
CA SER A 26 -24.82 -0.91 -6.68
C SER A 26 -24.56 -0.60 -5.20
N SER A 27 -25.62 -0.41 -4.42
CA SER A 27 -25.52 -0.21 -2.97
C SER A 27 -25.37 -1.53 -2.19
N SER A 28 -25.34 -2.67 -2.89
CA SER A 28 -25.24 -4.01 -2.33
C SER A 28 -23.80 -4.52 -2.30
N ASP A 29 -23.56 -5.56 -1.50
CA ASP A 29 -22.30 -6.28 -1.54
C ASP A 29 -22.10 -6.98 -2.89
N VAL A 30 -20.94 -6.75 -3.48
CA VAL A 30 -20.46 -7.45 -4.68
C VAL A 30 -19.49 -8.53 -4.23
N GLN A 31 -19.72 -9.77 -4.64
CA GLN A 31 -18.78 -10.85 -4.36
C GLN A 31 -17.58 -10.76 -5.28
N ILE A 32 -16.36 -10.84 -4.73
CA ILE A 32 -15.11 -10.84 -5.51
C ILE A 32 -15.10 -11.98 -6.53
N LEU A 33 -15.78 -13.10 -6.24
CA LEU A 33 -15.95 -14.23 -7.15
C LEU A 33 -16.44 -13.80 -8.55
N THR A 34 -17.32 -12.80 -8.63
CA THR A 34 -17.87 -12.29 -9.91
C THR A 34 -16.83 -11.58 -10.78
N LEU A 35 -15.68 -11.21 -10.19
CA LEU A 35 -14.60 -10.49 -10.86
C LEU A 35 -13.45 -11.40 -11.29
N GLU A 36 -13.39 -12.64 -10.81
CA GLU A 36 -12.23 -13.53 -11.03
C GLU A 36 -11.99 -13.83 -12.51
N GLU A 37 -13.05 -14.12 -13.28
CA GLU A 37 -12.88 -14.40 -14.72
C GLU A 37 -12.39 -13.16 -15.48
N ALA A 38 -12.97 -11.99 -15.19
CA ALA A 38 -12.56 -10.74 -15.83
C ALA A 38 -11.13 -10.35 -15.43
N HIS A 39 -10.75 -10.55 -14.16
CA HIS A 39 -9.39 -10.33 -13.66
C HIS A 39 -8.39 -11.26 -14.35
N SER A 40 -8.71 -12.56 -14.42
CA SER A 40 -7.89 -13.57 -15.09
C SER A 40 -7.82 -13.35 -16.61
N GLY A 41 -8.84 -12.76 -17.22
CA GLY A 41 -8.85 -12.36 -18.64
C GLY A 41 -8.03 -11.10 -18.93
N MET A 42 -7.79 -10.25 -17.94
CA MET A 42 -6.98 -9.03 -18.08
C MET A 42 -5.51 -9.33 -18.37
N ASN A 43 -5.02 -10.54 -18.04
CA ASN A 43 -3.60 -10.93 -18.17
C ASN A 43 -2.65 -9.95 -17.47
N SER A 44 -2.94 -9.66 -16.20
CA SER A 44 -2.15 -8.76 -15.37
C SER A 44 -0.69 -9.19 -15.29
N LEU A 45 0.25 -8.25 -15.49
CA LEU A 45 1.67 -8.48 -15.24
C LEU A 45 1.99 -8.75 -13.76
N LEU A 46 1.09 -8.33 -12.85
CA LEU A 46 1.23 -8.56 -11.40
C LEU A 46 0.59 -9.88 -10.94
N HIS A 47 -0.11 -10.58 -11.84
CA HIS A 47 -0.77 -11.85 -11.54
C HIS A 47 -0.77 -12.77 -12.77
N PRO A 48 0.43 -13.10 -13.31
CA PRO A 48 0.56 -13.87 -14.55
C PRO A 48 -0.04 -15.28 -14.46
N LEU A 49 -0.03 -15.93 -13.29
CA LEU A 49 -0.52 -17.30 -13.14
C LEU A 49 -1.98 -17.38 -12.69
N ALA A 50 -2.78 -16.32 -12.84
CA ALA A 50 -4.17 -16.24 -12.38
C ALA A 50 -5.02 -17.44 -12.86
N ARG A 51 -4.83 -17.86 -14.12
CA ARG A 51 -5.55 -19.00 -14.75
C ARG A 51 -4.94 -20.38 -14.45
N ASP A 52 -3.73 -20.44 -13.91
CA ASP A 52 -3.02 -21.70 -13.67
C ASP A 52 -3.46 -22.36 -12.36
N GLU A 53 -3.30 -23.69 -12.26
CA GLU A 53 -3.57 -24.44 -11.02
C GLU A 53 -2.47 -24.31 -9.95
N VAL A 54 -1.32 -23.74 -10.33
CA VAL A 54 -0.18 -23.52 -9.44
C VAL A 54 -0.35 -22.14 -8.80
N PRO A 55 -0.12 -22.00 -7.48
CA PRO A 55 -0.21 -20.70 -6.83
C PRO A 55 0.82 -19.70 -7.37
N ASP A 56 0.37 -18.50 -7.71
CA ASP A 56 1.18 -17.31 -7.95
C ASP A 56 1.60 -16.68 -6.62
N MET A 57 2.71 -17.17 -6.06
CA MET A 57 3.20 -16.65 -4.79
C MET A 57 3.65 -15.19 -4.86
N SER A 58 4.04 -14.69 -6.04
CA SER A 58 4.38 -13.28 -6.21
C SER A 58 3.14 -12.40 -6.09
N ALA A 59 2.04 -12.76 -6.76
CA ALA A 59 0.77 -12.04 -6.68
C ALA A 59 0.14 -12.12 -5.27
N PHE A 60 0.23 -13.30 -4.63
CA PHE A 60 -0.28 -13.53 -3.28
C PHE A 60 0.46 -12.66 -2.25
N LEU A 61 1.80 -12.70 -2.25
CA LEU A 61 2.62 -11.88 -1.35
C LEU A 61 2.45 -10.38 -1.63
N TYR A 62 2.36 -9.98 -2.90
CA TYR A 62 2.10 -8.59 -3.27
C TYR A 62 0.76 -8.11 -2.69
N SER A 63 -0.29 -8.92 -2.76
CA SER A 63 -1.61 -8.61 -2.21
C SER A 63 -1.60 -8.53 -0.69
N LEU A 64 -0.93 -9.48 -0.02
CA LEU A 64 -0.77 -9.47 1.44
C LEU A 64 -0.08 -8.20 1.94
N LEU A 65 0.97 -7.73 1.25
CA LEU A 65 1.69 -6.51 1.66
C LEU A 65 0.88 -5.23 1.47
N ARG A 66 -0.17 -5.25 0.63
CA ARG A 66 -1.02 -4.09 0.31
C ARG A 66 -2.37 -4.11 1.01
N LEU A 67 -2.67 -5.17 1.76
CA LEU A 67 -3.87 -5.31 2.57
C LEU A 67 -3.46 -5.37 4.06
N PRO A 68 -4.30 -4.93 5.00
CA PRO A 68 -3.97 -5.01 6.41
C PRO A 68 -3.82 -6.47 6.88
N ASP A 69 -2.98 -6.72 7.89
CA ASP A 69 -2.69 -8.08 8.37
C ASP A 69 -3.95 -8.86 8.78
N CYS A 70 -4.98 -8.17 9.26
CA CYS A 70 -6.28 -8.76 9.63
C CYS A 70 -7.09 -9.28 8.43
N ILE A 71 -6.64 -9.10 7.18
CA ILE A 71 -7.39 -9.44 5.97
C ILE A 71 -7.86 -10.91 5.94
N HIS A 72 -7.12 -11.80 6.59
CA HIS A 72 -7.51 -13.22 6.70
C HIS A 72 -8.83 -13.43 7.46
N GLN A 73 -9.19 -12.54 8.39
CA GLN A 73 -10.45 -12.59 9.13
C GLN A 73 -11.60 -11.87 8.39
N VAL A 74 -11.26 -11.06 7.40
CA VAL A 74 -12.21 -10.17 6.72
C VAL A 74 -13.04 -10.95 5.70
N ARG A 75 -14.35 -10.70 5.72
CA ARG A 75 -15.28 -11.16 4.69
C ARG A 75 -15.79 -10.02 3.83
N THR A 76 -15.92 -8.83 4.39
CA THR A 76 -16.46 -7.67 3.67
C THR A 76 -15.52 -6.49 3.79
N VAL A 77 -15.12 -5.94 2.64
CA VAL A 77 -14.34 -4.71 2.53
C VAL A 77 -15.27 -3.59 2.08
N VAL A 78 -15.45 -2.60 2.94
CA VAL A 78 -16.32 -1.46 2.70
C VAL A 78 -15.46 -0.25 2.40
N MET A 79 -15.67 0.40 1.27
CA MET A 79 -14.90 1.55 0.84
C MET A 79 -15.76 2.81 0.96
N GLY A 80 -15.19 3.91 1.46
CA GLY A 80 -15.91 5.18 1.60
C GLY A 80 -14.94 6.36 1.67
N GLN A 81 -15.40 7.55 1.33
CA GLN A 81 -14.53 8.73 1.23
C GLN A 81 -14.26 9.44 2.57
N SER A 82 -15.06 9.15 3.60
CA SER A 82 -14.92 9.76 4.94
C SER A 82 -15.68 8.95 5.98
N LEU A 83 -15.33 9.11 7.26
CA LEU A 83 -16.04 8.46 8.38
C LEU A 83 -17.55 8.77 8.38
N ALA A 84 -17.93 9.99 8.02
CA ALA A 84 -19.35 10.37 7.91
C ALA A 84 -20.12 9.55 6.86
N VAL A 85 -19.46 9.13 5.78
CA VAL A 85 -20.07 8.24 4.76
C VAL A 85 -20.29 6.84 5.34
N PHE A 86 -19.35 6.34 6.15
CA PHE A 86 -19.51 5.06 6.86
C PHE A 86 -20.67 5.08 7.85
N VAL A 87 -20.78 6.13 8.67
CA VAL A 87 -21.89 6.30 9.62
C VAL A 87 -23.25 6.25 8.91
N ARG A 88 -23.41 6.98 7.80
CA ARG A 88 -24.65 6.92 6.98
C ARG A 88 -24.85 5.59 6.27
N GLY A 89 -23.75 4.92 5.89
CA GLY A 89 -23.74 3.63 5.23
C GLY A 89 -24.08 2.44 6.13
N GLY A 90 -24.43 2.69 7.40
CA GLY A 90 -24.82 1.67 8.37
C GLY A 90 -23.72 1.26 9.35
N TYR A 91 -22.64 2.04 9.46
CA TYR A 91 -21.51 1.79 10.36
C TYR A 91 -21.34 2.95 11.35
N PRO A 92 -22.27 3.14 12.30
CA PRO A 92 -22.27 4.29 13.20
C PRO A 92 -21.06 4.32 14.14
N ASP A 93 -20.55 3.15 14.53
CA ASP A 93 -19.46 3.01 15.50
C ASP A 93 -18.07 2.92 14.84
N ILE A 94 -17.93 3.38 13.59
CA ILE A 94 -16.67 3.28 12.83
C ILE A 94 -15.48 3.93 13.56
N GLU A 95 -15.72 4.98 14.35
CA GLU A 95 -14.69 5.67 15.13
C GLU A 95 -14.15 4.83 16.30
N SER A 96 -14.89 3.80 16.75
CA SER A 96 -14.42 2.88 17.78
C SER A 96 -13.77 1.61 17.23
N TRP A 97 -13.70 1.46 15.90
CA TRP A 97 -13.06 0.32 15.26
C TRP A 97 -11.54 0.44 15.35
N HIS A 98 -10.85 -0.69 15.26
CA HIS A 98 -9.38 -0.71 15.36
C HIS A 98 -8.77 -0.15 14.09
N GLU A 99 -8.02 0.96 14.19
CA GLU A 99 -7.27 1.46 13.06
C GLU A 99 -6.16 0.47 12.68
N VAL A 100 -6.14 0.05 11.42
CA VAL A 100 -5.21 -0.92 10.86
C VAL A 100 -4.60 -0.37 9.57
N SER A 101 -3.38 -0.79 9.26
CA SER A 101 -2.64 -0.32 8.07
C SER A 101 -1.96 -1.48 7.36
N ALA A 102 -1.80 -1.36 6.04
CA ALA A 102 -0.97 -2.28 5.26
C ALA A 102 0.49 -1.81 5.18
N GLN A 103 1.41 -2.75 4.98
CA GLN A 103 2.85 -2.46 4.96
C GLN A 103 3.29 -1.62 3.75
N ALA A 104 2.79 -1.95 2.55
CA ALA A 104 3.25 -1.39 1.28
C ALA A 104 2.32 -0.32 0.68
N ARG A 105 1.09 -0.17 1.20
CA ARG A 105 0.13 0.85 0.75
C ARG A 105 -0.56 1.47 1.96
N ARG A 106 -0.24 2.74 2.24
CA ARG A 106 -0.84 3.50 3.34
C ARG A 106 -2.22 3.96 2.92
N ARG A 107 -3.24 3.25 3.38
CA ARG A 107 -4.65 3.64 3.34
C ARG A 107 -5.17 3.53 4.76
N ARG A 108 -5.89 4.54 5.23
CA ARG A 108 -6.53 4.47 6.55
C ARG A 108 -7.65 3.44 6.51
N CYS A 109 -7.47 2.37 7.29
CA CYS A 109 -8.43 1.29 7.37
C CYS A 109 -8.85 1.07 8.83
N PHE A 110 -10.07 0.60 9.02
CA PHE A 110 -10.64 0.30 10.33
C PHE A 110 -11.20 -1.11 10.31
N PHE A 111 -10.86 -1.91 11.31
CA PHE A 111 -11.34 -3.29 11.46
C PHE A 111 -12.30 -3.40 12.65
N ASP A 112 -13.46 -4.00 12.41
CA ASP A 112 -14.50 -4.20 13.43
C ASP A 112 -14.15 -5.26 14.49
N GLY A 113 -13.02 -5.97 14.33
CA GLY A 113 -12.63 -7.07 15.21
C GLY A 113 -13.34 -8.39 14.90
N ASN A 114 -14.13 -8.45 13.83
CA ASN A 114 -14.93 -9.60 13.46
C ASN A 114 -14.70 -10.01 11.99
N ASN A 115 -15.26 -9.27 11.03
CA ASN A 115 -15.16 -9.64 9.61
C ASN A 115 -15.30 -8.48 8.63
N THR A 116 -15.40 -7.24 9.10
CA THR A 116 -15.57 -6.06 8.24
C THR A 116 -14.35 -5.16 8.31
N LEU A 117 -13.80 -4.86 7.14
CA LEU A 117 -12.73 -3.88 6.97
C LEU A 117 -13.28 -2.67 6.25
N ALA A 118 -13.28 -1.53 6.92
CA ALA A 118 -13.59 -0.24 6.32
C ALA A 118 -12.31 0.42 5.81
N CYS A 119 -12.27 0.79 4.52
CA CYS A 119 -11.14 1.44 3.88
C CYS A 119 -11.55 2.87 3.47
N VAL A 120 -10.90 3.88 4.05
CA VAL A 120 -11.06 5.26 3.59
C VAL A 120 -10.33 5.40 2.25
N ILE A 121 -11.05 5.81 1.21
CA ILE A 121 -10.51 6.00 -0.14
C ILE A 121 -10.45 7.48 -0.52
N SER A 122 -9.35 7.89 -1.12
CA SER A 122 -9.08 9.26 -1.56
C SER A 122 -9.19 9.41 -3.08
N SER A 123 -9.15 8.31 -3.84
CA SER A 123 -9.15 8.40 -5.30
C SER A 123 -9.68 7.12 -5.96
N GLN A 124 -9.94 7.22 -7.27
CA GLN A 124 -10.17 6.04 -8.12
C GLN A 124 -9.01 5.06 -8.04
N SER A 125 -7.77 5.55 -7.96
CA SER A 125 -6.59 4.68 -7.84
C SER A 125 -6.58 3.82 -6.58
N ASP A 126 -7.29 4.22 -5.51
CA ASP A 126 -7.42 3.36 -4.32
C ASP A 126 -8.39 2.19 -4.57
N ILE A 127 -9.46 2.42 -5.35
CA ILE A 127 -10.36 1.34 -5.80
C ILE A 127 -9.60 0.42 -6.75
N ASP A 128 -8.86 0.99 -7.69
CA ASP A 128 -8.04 0.27 -8.67
C ASP A 128 -6.85 -0.47 -8.01
N ASP A 129 -6.51 -0.16 -6.75
CA ASP A 129 -5.56 -0.93 -5.93
C ASP A 129 -6.29 -2.01 -5.12
N ILE A 130 -7.37 -1.68 -4.41
CA ILE A 130 -8.08 -2.60 -3.52
C ILE A 130 -8.70 -3.77 -4.30
N VAL A 131 -9.44 -3.49 -5.36
CA VAL A 131 -10.23 -4.51 -6.07
C VAL A 131 -9.34 -5.58 -6.71
N PRO A 132 -8.26 -5.24 -7.44
CA PRO A 132 -7.41 -6.26 -8.04
C PRO A 132 -6.59 -7.04 -7.00
N ASN A 133 -6.11 -6.40 -5.94
CA ASN A 133 -5.39 -7.10 -4.86
C ASN A 133 -6.30 -8.07 -4.10
N LEU A 134 -7.55 -7.69 -3.81
CA LEU A 134 -8.51 -8.62 -3.20
C LEU A 134 -8.86 -9.78 -4.13
N THR A 135 -8.99 -9.51 -5.43
CA THR A 135 -9.29 -10.57 -6.42
C THR A 135 -8.12 -11.54 -6.55
N ALA A 136 -6.89 -11.04 -6.66
CA ALA A 136 -5.68 -11.87 -6.68
C ALA A 136 -5.53 -12.67 -5.39
N LEU A 137 -5.71 -12.03 -4.23
CA LEU A 137 -5.68 -12.72 -2.94
C LEU A 137 -6.71 -13.86 -2.87
N GLN A 138 -7.93 -13.64 -3.37
CA GLN A 138 -8.98 -14.68 -3.36
C GLN A 138 -8.61 -15.88 -4.23
N ILE A 139 -8.20 -15.63 -5.48
CA ILE A 139 -7.80 -16.67 -6.43
C ILE A 139 -6.67 -17.52 -5.85
N GLU A 140 -5.64 -16.86 -5.35
CA GLU A 140 -4.44 -17.53 -4.85
C GLU A 140 -4.67 -18.23 -3.51
N TRP A 141 -5.47 -17.62 -2.62
CA TRP A 141 -5.93 -18.31 -1.43
C TRP A 141 -6.72 -19.56 -1.79
N GLU A 142 -7.65 -19.50 -2.76
CA GLU A 142 -8.40 -20.70 -3.16
C GLU A 142 -7.48 -21.83 -3.66
N LYS A 143 -6.46 -21.51 -4.46
CA LYS A 143 -5.45 -22.49 -4.89
C LYS A 143 -4.73 -23.11 -3.69
N LEU A 144 -4.26 -22.28 -2.75
CA LEU A 144 -3.60 -22.75 -1.53
C LEU A 144 -4.54 -23.59 -0.65
N HIS A 145 -5.80 -23.15 -0.49
CA HIS A 145 -6.84 -23.86 0.25
C HIS A 145 -7.09 -25.25 -0.33
N ASN A 146 -7.11 -25.38 -1.64
CA ASN A 146 -7.29 -26.68 -2.31
C ASN A 146 -6.06 -27.59 -2.12
N ARG A 147 -4.85 -27.03 -2.14
CA ARG A 147 -3.61 -27.81 -1.98
C ARG A 147 -3.33 -28.22 -0.53
N ILE A 148 -3.60 -27.35 0.43
CA ILE A 148 -3.29 -27.58 1.85
C ILE A 148 -4.13 -28.70 2.48
N GLN A 149 -5.24 -29.10 1.83
CA GLN A 149 -6.02 -30.28 2.23
C GLN A 149 -5.21 -31.58 2.11
N PHE A 150 -4.19 -31.62 1.23
CA PHE A 150 -3.32 -32.79 1.05
C PHE A 150 -2.17 -32.84 2.06
N VAL A 151 -1.91 -31.75 2.78
CA VAL A 151 -0.96 -31.75 3.90
C VAL A 151 -1.57 -32.57 5.04
N PRO A 152 -0.82 -33.42 5.76
CA PRO A 152 -1.37 -34.18 6.87
C PRO A 152 -2.05 -33.27 7.92
N PRO A 153 -3.24 -33.64 8.44
CA PRO A 153 -4.00 -32.78 9.36
C PRO A 153 -3.30 -32.59 10.71
N ASN A 154 -2.54 -33.59 11.15
CA ASN A 154 -1.79 -33.57 12.41
C ASN A 154 -0.38 -32.95 12.27
N LEU A 155 -0.05 -32.41 11.10
CA LEU A 155 1.23 -31.70 10.93
C LEU A 155 1.14 -30.36 11.64
N ASP A 156 2.00 -30.17 12.64
CA ASP A 156 2.26 -28.85 13.21
C ASP A 156 3.15 -28.06 12.24
N PHE A 157 2.64 -26.93 11.73
CA PHE A 157 3.36 -26.09 10.79
C PHE A 157 4.59 -25.42 11.43
N ASP A 158 4.58 -25.12 12.72
CA ASP A 158 5.73 -24.52 13.41
C ASP A 158 6.87 -25.54 13.55
N GLU A 159 6.54 -26.80 13.81
CA GLU A 159 7.53 -27.88 13.81
C GLU A 159 8.00 -28.23 12.39
N ALA A 160 7.07 -28.27 11.42
CA ALA A 160 7.37 -28.64 10.04
C ALA A 160 8.38 -27.69 9.39
N VAL A 161 8.33 -26.40 9.72
CA VAL A 161 9.23 -25.40 9.15
C VAL A 161 10.63 -25.44 9.79
N ARG A 162 10.77 -25.97 11.01
CA ARG A 162 12.09 -26.14 11.67
C ARG A 162 12.85 -27.36 11.13
N ASP A 163 12.14 -28.29 10.50
CA ASP A 163 12.70 -29.49 9.89
C ASP A 163 12.80 -29.28 8.37
N PRO A 164 14.01 -29.20 7.80
CA PRO A 164 14.19 -28.98 6.36
C PRO A 164 13.45 -30.00 5.49
N GLN A 165 13.33 -31.25 5.92
CA GLN A 165 12.64 -32.29 5.15
C GLN A 165 11.13 -32.07 5.15
N LYS A 166 10.55 -31.74 6.32
CA LYS A 166 9.11 -31.45 6.41
C LYS A 166 8.75 -30.15 5.69
N SER A 167 9.59 -29.12 5.81
CA SER A 167 9.41 -27.85 5.09
C SER A 167 9.39 -28.06 3.58
N GLN A 168 10.32 -28.88 3.07
CA GLN A 168 10.36 -29.26 1.65
C GLN A 168 9.09 -30.02 1.24
N GLN A 169 8.63 -30.98 2.04
CA GLN A 169 7.38 -31.71 1.77
C GLN A 169 6.16 -30.78 1.74
N VAL A 170 6.05 -29.82 2.66
CA VAL A 170 4.96 -28.84 2.67
C VAL A 170 5.00 -27.98 1.40
N ALA A 171 6.16 -27.46 1.01
CA ALA A 171 6.33 -26.68 -0.21
C ALA A 171 5.91 -27.47 -1.46
N GLU A 172 6.32 -28.74 -1.56
CA GLU A 172 5.96 -29.65 -2.65
C GLU A 172 4.44 -29.90 -2.73
N ILE A 173 3.78 -30.14 -1.59
CA ILE A 173 2.32 -30.36 -1.54
C ILE A 173 1.57 -29.10 -1.95
N LEU A 174 2.00 -27.94 -1.45
CA LEU A 174 1.43 -26.63 -1.80
C LEU A 174 1.75 -26.21 -3.24
N ARG A 175 2.69 -26.90 -3.90
CA ARG A 175 3.24 -26.57 -5.22
C ARG A 175 3.85 -25.16 -5.29
N ILE A 176 4.59 -24.80 -4.25
CA ILE A 176 5.33 -23.54 -4.17
C ILE A 176 6.81 -23.82 -3.97
N SER A 177 7.66 -22.83 -4.24
CA SER A 177 9.09 -22.98 -3.96
C SER A 177 9.37 -22.92 -2.45
N LEU A 178 10.48 -23.51 -2.01
CA LEU A 178 10.92 -23.39 -0.62
C LEU A 178 11.21 -21.92 -0.25
N ASP A 179 11.75 -21.13 -1.18
CA ASP A 179 11.98 -19.69 -0.97
C ASP A 179 10.66 -18.93 -0.77
N ASP A 180 9.60 -19.26 -1.52
CA ASP A 180 8.28 -18.64 -1.33
C ASP A 180 7.66 -19.00 0.02
N LEU A 181 7.83 -20.24 0.49
CA LEU A 181 7.40 -20.66 1.82
C LEU A 181 8.15 -19.88 2.91
N GLU A 182 9.46 -19.67 2.74
CA GLU A 182 10.24 -18.83 3.64
C GLU A 182 9.82 -17.36 3.59
N ARG A 183 9.51 -16.81 2.41
CA ARG A 183 8.99 -15.44 2.26
C ARG A 183 7.66 -15.28 2.98
N LEU A 184 6.73 -16.22 2.83
CA LEU A 184 5.48 -16.23 3.59
C LEU A 184 5.72 -16.19 5.09
N ARG A 185 6.67 -16.99 5.58
CA ARG A 185 7.06 -16.99 6.99
C ARG A 185 7.62 -15.65 7.44
N ARG A 186 8.45 -15.00 6.63
CA ARG A 186 9.00 -13.66 6.94
C ARG A 186 7.89 -12.60 6.97
N VAL A 187 6.90 -12.69 6.06
CA VAL A 187 5.76 -11.73 6.02
C VAL A 187 4.80 -11.94 7.19
N TRP A 188 4.42 -13.18 7.51
CA TRP A 188 3.46 -13.45 8.57
C TRP A 188 4.07 -13.53 9.98
N GLY A 189 5.37 -13.75 10.10
CA GLY A 189 6.07 -13.89 11.38
C GLY A 189 5.41 -14.96 12.26
N ASP A 190 5.07 -14.58 13.49
CA ASP A 190 4.46 -15.47 14.49
C ASP A 190 3.06 -15.96 14.10
N GLN A 191 2.40 -15.32 13.13
CA GLN A 191 1.07 -15.73 12.65
C GLN A 191 1.14 -16.77 11.52
N PHE A 192 2.34 -17.21 11.11
CA PHE A 192 2.51 -18.11 9.97
C PHE A 192 1.66 -19.39 10.06
N SER A 193 1.78 -20.12 11.17
CA SER A 193 1.07 -21.39 11.38
C SER A 193 -0.44 -21.20 11.57
N ALA A 194 -0.83 -20.10 12.23
CA ALA A 194 -2.24 -19.72 12.36
C ALA A 194 -2.87 -19.41 10.99
N ASN A 195 -2.16 -18.68 10.12
CA ASN A 195 -2.63 -18.32 8.78
C ASN A 195 -2.73 -19.54 7.87
N LEU A 196 -1.77 -20.46 7.88
CA LEU A 196 -1.88 -21.72 7.12
C LEU A 196 -3.06 -22.57 7.61
N THR A 197 -3.23 -22.68 8.92
CA THR A 197 -4.38 -23.38 9.51
C THR A 197 -5.70 -22.71 9.10
N HIS A 198 -5.72 -21.39 9.06
CA HIS A 198 -6.88 -20.62 8.63
C HIS A 198 -7.19 -20.86 7.14
N ILE A 199 -6.18 -20.80 6.27
CA ILE A 199 -6.31 -21.13 4.85
C ILE A 199 -6.83 -22.55 4.67
N ARG A 200 -6.39 -23.54 5.48
CA ARG A 200 -6.92 -24.90 5.42
C ARG A 200 -8.40 -24.96 5.78
N ASN A 201 -8.82 -24.24 6.82
CA ASN A 201 -10.17 -24.37 7.38
C ASN A 201 -11.22 -23.54 6.64
N PHE A 202 -10.81 -22.44 5.99
CA PHE A 202 -11.73 -21.48 5.40
C PHE A 202 -11.39 -21.20 3.94
N ARG A 203 -12.40 -21.41 3.08
CA ARG A 203 -12.37 -20.94 1.70
C ARG A 203 -12.62 -19.43 1.66
N PRO A 204 -11.88 -18.66 0.85
CA PRO A 204 -12.04 -17.21 0.80
C PRO A 204 -13.38 -16.85 0.14
N GLN A 205 -14.07 -15.86 0.71
CA GLN A 205 -15.37 -15.37 0.22
C GLN A 205 -15.47 -13.87 0.42
N PHE A 206 -14.56 -13.12 -0.20
CA PHE A 206 -14.51 -11.68 -0.06
C PHE A 206 -15.68 -11.00 -0.77
N ARG A 207 -16.18 -9.95 -0.13
CA ARG A 207 -17.19 -9.04 -0.67
C ARG A 207 -16.66 -7.63 -0.61
N ILE A 208 -17.05 -6.82 -1.58
CA ILE A 208 -16.74 -5.40 -1.62
C ILE A 208 -18.03 -4.59 -1.68
N ARG A 209 -18.03 -3.45 -1.00
CA ARG A 209 -19.10 -2.46 -1.07
C ARG A 209 -18.49 -1.07 -1.18
N LEU A 210 -18.90 -0.30 -2.17
CA LEU A 210 -18.55 1.12 -2.25
C LEU A 210 -19.70 1.95 -1.68
N LEU A 211 -19.44 2.62 -0.57
CA LEU A 211 -20.34 3.63 -0.04
C LEU A 211 -20.13 4.92 -0.82
N ASN A 212 -21.10 5.22 -1.69
CA ASN A 212 -21.07 6.47 -2.43
C ASN A 212 -21.38 7.64 -1.49
N GLY A 213 -20.44 8.58 -1.37
CA GLY A 213 -20.78 9.93 -0.94
C GLY A 213 -21.60 10.60 -2.04
N SER A 214 -22.56 11.46 -1.67
CA SER A 214 -23.20 12.30 -2.69
C SER A 214 -22.16 13.21 -3.35
N LEU A 215 -22.35 13.62 -4.61
CA LEU A 215 -21.47 14.63 -5.25
C LEU A 215 -21.33 15.89 -4.37
N SER A 216 -22.41 16.24 -3.67
CA SER A 216 -22.43 17.33 -2.69
C SER A 216 -21.53 17.09 -1.49
N GLU A 217 -21.32 15.84 -1.06
CA GLU A 217 -20.39 15.48 0.01
C GLU A 217 -18.95 15.51 -0.43
N TYR A 218 -18.64 14.98 -1.63
CA TYR A 218 -17.32 15.13 -2.21
C TYR A 218 -16.93 16.62 -2.28
N ARG A 219 -17.83 17.47 -2.81
CA ARG A 219 -17.61 18.92 -2.83
C ARG A 219 -17.41 19.51 -1.43
N ARG A 220 -18.24 19.15 -0.46
CA ARG A 220 -18.07 19.62 0.93
C ARG A 220 -16.73 19.19 1.53
N ALA A 221 -16.30 17.95 1.30
CA ALA A 221 -15.03 17.44 1.77
C ALA A 221 -13.85 18.15 1.11
N THR A 222 -13.88 18.35 -0.23
CA THR A 222 -12.87 19.11 -0.96
C THR A 222 -12.80 20.57 -0.49
N HIS A 223 -13.94 21.22 -0.27
CA HIS A 223 -13.98 22.58 0.27
C HIS A 223 -13.40 22.64 1.68
N SER A 224 -13.80 21.73 2.57
CA SER A 224 -13.28 21.71 3.95
C SER A 224 -11.77 21.43 3.99
N TRP A 225 -11.30 20.53 3.13
CA TRP A 225 -9.87 20.26 2.93
C TRP A 225 -9.12 21.51 2.43
N TRP A 226 -9.68 22.23 1.46
CA TRP A 226 -9.10 23.47 0.95
C TRP A 226 -9.10 24.59 2.00
N ASP A 227 -10.20 24.76 2.74
CA ASP A 227 -10.31 25.76 3.81
C ASP A 227 -9.25 25.51 4.90
N HIS A 228 -8.95 24.25 5.21
CA HIS A 228 -7.87 23.88 6.13
C HIS A 228 -6.48 24.29 5.60
N ILE A 229 -6.22 24.09 4.31
CA ILE A 229 -4.97 24.50 3.64
C ILE A 229 -4.85 26.02 3.61
N GLU A 230 -5.92 26.73 3.27
CA GLU A 230 -5.95 28.20 3.26
C GLU A 230 -5.76 28.79 4.66
N ALA A 231 -6.32 28.16 5.70
CA ALA A 231 -6.11 28.59 7.07
C ALA A 231 -4.62 28.49 7.47
N ALA A 232 -3.91 27.49 6.97
CA ALA A 232 -2.47 27.33 7.20
C ALA A 232 -1.61 28.31 6.36
N CYS A 233 -2.07 28.71 5.17
CA CYS A 233 -1.38 29.67 4.32
C CYS A 233 -2.36 30.63 3.61
N PRO A 234 -2.73 31.75 4.26
CA PRO A 234 -3.72 32.70 3.73
C PRO A 234 -3.30 33.36 2.41
N ASP A 235 -1.99 33.50 2.17
CA ASP A 235 -1.43 34.17 0.98
C ASP A 235 -1.84 33.46 -0.34
N LEU A 236 -2.21 32.18 -0.27
CA LEU A 236 -2.68 31.39 -1.42
C LEU A 236 -3.87 32.04 -2.15
N ARG A 237 -4.70 32.82 -1.44
CA ARG A 237 -5.85 33.53 -2.03
C ARG A 237 -5.46 34.67 -2.97
N SER A 238 -4.23 35.17 -2.85
CA SER A 238 -3.77 36.40 -3.49
C SER A 238 -2.64 36.16 -4.50
N ARG A 239 -2.25 34.91 -4.72
CA ARG A 239 -1.11 34.52 -5.56
C ARG A 239 -1.51 33.43 -6.56
N PRO A 240 -0.86 33.33 -7.73
CA PRO A 240 -1.03 32.20 -8.62
C PRO A 240 -0.62 30.89 -7.92
N VAL A 241 -1.47 29.87 -8.01
CA VAL A 241 -1.23 28.55 -7.42
C VAL A 241 -1.15 27.50 -8.54
N TYR A 242 -0.12 26.65 -8.47
CA TYR A 242 0.05 25.51 -9.37
C TYR A 242 -0.14 24.22 -8.58
N PHE A 243 -1.05 23.37 -9.03
CA PHE A 243 -1.26 22.06 -8.44
C PHE A 243 -0.33 21.03 -9.07
N VAL A 244 0.40 20.30 -8.23
CA VAL A 244 1.24 19.19 -8.65
C VAL A 244 0.81 17.94 -7.90
N SER A 245 0.36 16.92 -8.63
CA SER A 245 0.10 15.61 -8.06
C SER A 245 1.42 14.85 -7.90
N SER A 246 1.84 14.61 -6.67
CA SER A 246 3.07 13.89 -6.34
C SER A 246 2.97 13.28 -4.94
N ASN A 247 3.93 12.42 -4.58
CA ASN A 247 4.07 11.98 -3.21
C ASN A 247 4.69 13.11 -2.35
N THR A 248 4.54 13.03 -1.03
CA THR A 248 4.97 14.07 -0.07
C THR A 248 6.50 14.09 0.20
N HIS A 249 7.30 13.45 -0.64
CA HIS A 249 8.74 13.35 -0.45
C HIS A 249 9.55 13.68 -1.71
N SER A 250 9.08 13.32 -2.90
CA SER A 250 9.84 13.44 -4.15
C SER A 250 10.27 14.87 -4.45
N LEU A 251 9.35 15.82 -4.52
CA LEU A 251 9.70 17.21 -4.80
C LEU A 251 10.47 17.85 -3.65
N VAL A 252 10.04 17.61 -2.42
CA VAL A 252 10.67 18.22 -1.24
C VAL A 252 12.09 17.72 -1.03
N ASN A 253 12.40 16.45 -1.31
CA ASN A 253 13.76 15.94 -1.23
C ASN A 253 14.69 16.68 -2.20
N LEU A 254 14.24 16.96 -3.42
CA LEU A 254 15.02 17.68 -4.44
C LEU A 254 15.19 19.17 -4.10
N ILE A 255 14.17 19.78 -3.53
CA ILE A 255 14.11 21.24 -3.32
C ILE A 255 14.72 21.65 -1.97
N SER A 256 14.59 20.83 -0.94
CA SER A 256 15.05 21.19 0.40
C SER A 256 16.54 20.96 0.64
N GLY A 257 17.18 20.06 -0.11
CA GLY A 257 18.58 19.67 0.12
C GLY A 257 18.83 18.96 1.46
N PHE A 258 17.80 18.71 2.27
CA PHE A 258 17.95 18.33 3.68
C PHE A 258 18.78 17.05 3.89
N ALA A 259 18.57 16.03 3.07
CA ALA A 259 19.34 14.78 3.16
C ALA A 259 20.83 14.97 2.85
N LEU A 260 21.14 15.94 1.99
CA LEU A 260 22.49 16.21 1.50
C LEU A 260 23.27 17.05 2.49
N GLU A 261 22.64 18.08 3.07
CA GLU A 261 23.22 18.85 4.17
C GLU A 261 23.50 17.96 5.41
N ASN A 262 22.71 16.92 5.62
CA ASN A 262 22.86 15.99 6.74
C ASN A 262 23.52 14.66 6.35
N ARG A 263 24.24 14.63 5.22
CA ARG A 263 24.90 13.43 4.68
C ARG A 263 25.74 12.70 5.71
N GLU A 264 26.59 13.41 6.45
CA GLU A 264 27.49 12.80 7.44
C GLU A 264 26.73 12.05 8.53
N THR A 265 25.62 12.62 9.00
CA THR A 265 24.76 11.98 10.00
C THR A 265 24.14 10.69 9.44
N LEU A 266 23.67 10.73 8.20
CA LEU A 266 23.08 9.57 7.54
C LEU A 266 24.11 8.45 7.30
N LEU A 267 25.32 8.81 6.86
CA LEU A 267 26.39 7.83 6.64
C LEU A 267 26.88 7.20 7.96
N HIS A 268 26.98 7.99 9.03
CA HIS A 268 27.27 7.44 10.37
C HIS A 268 26.19 6.46 10.85
N TYR A 269 24.92 6.74 10.53
CA TYR A 269 23.84 5.80 10.77
C TYR A 269 24.01 4.49 9.97
N LEU A 270 24.39 4.58 8.68
CA LEU A 270 24.65 3.41 7.85
C LEU A 270 25.81 2.56 8.38
N GLU A 271 26.90 3.18 8.84
CA GLU A 271 28.06 2.48 9.40
C GLU A 271 27.71 1.69 10.68
N LYS A 272 26.77 2.21 11.47
CA LYS A 272 26.26 1.56 12.69
C LYS A 272 25.14 0.55 12.43
N SER A 273 24.59 0.53 11.22
CA SER A 273 23.51 -0.36 10.84
C SER A 273 24.08 -1.75 10.53
N ASP A 274 23.46 -2.79 11.08
CA ASP A 274 23.79 -4.20 10.76
C ASP A 274 23.30 -4.64 9.36
N ASP A 275 22.68 -3.73 8.60
CA ASP A 275 22.21 -3.97 7.23
C ASP A 275 23.39 -3.97 6.23
N LEU A 276 24.02 -5.13 6.08
CA LEU A 276 25.15 -5.36 5.19
C LEU A 276 24.81 -5.13 3.71
N ASP A 277 23.55 -5.34 3.31
CA ASP A 277 23.10 -5.12 1.94
C ASP A 277 23.12 -3.63 1.62
N LEU A 278 22.59 -2.78 2.51
CA LEU A 278 22.67 -1.33 2.33
C LEU A 278 24.09 -0.79 2.34
N GLN A 279 24.98 -1.35 3.15
CA GLN A 279 26.39 -0.97 3.14
C GLN A 279 27.07 -1.33 1.82
N THR A 280 26.74 -2.50 1.26
CA THR A 280 27.27 -2.97 -0.02
C THR A 280 26.78 -2.09 -1.17
N GLU A 281 25.48 -1.83 -1.24
CA GLU A 281 24.87 -0.94 -2.24
C GLU A 281 25.53 0.45 -2.22
N TRP A 282 25.80 1.02 -1.04
CA TRP A 282 26.49 2.31 -0.94
C TRP A 282 27.91 2.28 -1.54
N ARG A 283 28.68 1.22 -1.29
CA ARG A 283 30.02 1.04 -1.87
C ARG A 283 29.95 0.89 -3.40
N ASP A 284 28.96 0.16 -3.89
CA ASP A 284 28.77 -0.06 -5.33
C ASP A 284 28.39 1.24 -6.05
N ILE A 285 27.55 2.07 -5.41
CA ILE A 285 27.23 3.42 -5.90
C ILE A 285 28.49 4.30 -5.91
N GLN A 286 29.29 4.29 -4.84
CA GLN A 286 30.52 5.07 -4.77
C GLN A 286 31.56 4.67 -5.83
N THR A 287 31.60 3.39 -6.17
CA THR A 287 32.51 2.83 -7.18
C THR A 287 31.93 2.81 -8.59
N SER A 288 30.74 3.40 -8.79
CA SER A 288 30.00 3.45 -10.07
C SER A 288 29.75 2.06 -10.69
N GLN A 289 29.61 1.03 -9.85
CA GLN A 289 29.27 -0.32 -10.30
C GLN A 289 27.79 -0.49 -10.61
N VAL A 290 26.94 0.41 -10.08
CA VAL A 290 25.50 0.47 -10.36
C VAL A 290 25.11 1.85 -10.90
N PRO A 291 24.12 1.94 -11.82
CA PRO A 291 23.65 3.20 -12.38
C PRO A 291 22.68 3.92 -11.43
N SER A 292 23.07 4.10 -10.17
CA SER A 292 22.26 4.74 -9.12
C SER A 292 22.96 5.99 -8.58
N SER A 293 22.18 6.98 -8.15
CA SER A 293 22.69 8.28 -7.69
C SER A 293 22.86 8.29 -6.17
N GLN A 294 23.90 8.98 -5.68
CA GLN A 294 24.15 9.11 -4.24
C GLN A 294 22.99 9.82 -3.53
N GLU A 295 22.35 10.79 -4.19
CA GLU A 295 21.22 11.55 -3.67
C GLU A 295 20.01 10.65 -3.41
N ASN A 296 19.65 9.80 -4.37
CA ASN A 296 18.54 8.86 -4.22
C ASN A 296 18.79 7.87 -3.07
N PHE A 297 20.04 7.40 -2.94
CA PHE A 297 20.42 6.55 -1.82
C PHE A 297 20.28 7.29 -0.48
N LEU A 298 20.76 8.54 -0.38
CA LEU A 298 20.62 9.35 0.83
C LEU A 298 19.16 9.68 1.16
N TYR A 299 18.28 9.87 0.17
CA TYR A 299 16.84 10.03 0.41
C TYR A 299 16.22 8.77 1.01
N TYR A 300 16.60 7.60 0.51
CA TYR A 300 16.17 6.33 1.07
C TYR A 300 16.70 6.11 2.49
N LEU A 301 17.99 6.43 2.71
CA LEU A 301 18.63 6.31 4.01
C LEU A 301 18.02 7.26 5.04
N LEU A 302 17.70 8.50 4.64
CA LEU A 302 16.96 9.46 5.48
C LEU A 302 15.61 8.89 5.93
N LYS A 303 14.86 8.24 5.01
CA LYS A 303 13.60 7.58 5.37
C LYS A 303 13.80 6.51 6.45
N LYS A 304 14.84 5.68 6.33
CA LYS A 304 15.17 4.64 7.32
C LYS A 304 15.62 5.24 8.65
N TYR A 305 16.50 6.23 8.62
CA TYR A 305 16.98 6.94 9.80
C TYR A 305 15.81 7.58 10.59
N MET A 306 14.85 8.22 9.91
CA MET A 306 13.67 8.83 10.54
C MET A 306 12.69 7.82 11.19
N GLN A 307 12.92 6.51 11.03
CA GLN A 307 12.17 5.44 11.71
C GLN A 307 12.85 4.98 13.00
N THR A 308 14.08 5.41 13.29
CA THR A 308 14.78 5.06 14.54
C THR A 308 14.46 6.05 15.67
N PRO A 309 14.65 5.67 16.95
CA PRO A 309 14.52 6.57 18.10
C PRO A 309 15.27 7.89 17.96
N GLU A 310 16.50 7.85 17.44
CA GLU A 310 17.34 9.02 17.22
C GLU A 310 16.77 9.92 16.11
N GLY A 311 16.27 9.31 15.04
CA GLY A 311 15.65 10.02 13.92
C GLY A 311 14.30 10.66 14.23
N TYR A 312 13.57 10.20 15.27
CA TYR A 312 12.31 10.83 15.68
C TYR A 312 12.52 12.29 16.09
N GLY A 313 13.58 12.58 16.86
CA GLY A 313 13.94 13.97 17.22
C GLY A 313 14.33 14.83 16.02
N PHE A 314 14.79 14.19 14.94
CA PHE A 314 15.21 14.84 13.70
C PHE A 314 14.04 15.36 12.85
N ARG A 315 12.80 14.92 13.12
CA ARG A 315 11.59 15.40 12.42
C ARG A 315 11.36 16.90 12.60
N GLY A 316 11.57 17.40 13.81
CA GLY A 316 11.44 18.83 14.10
C GLY A 316 12.47 19.67 13.34
N VAL A 317 13.73 19.20 13.33
CA VAL A 317 14.83 19.84 12.59
C VAL A 317 14.52 19.89 11.09
N ARG A 318 14.05 18.77 10.51
CA ARG A 318 13.61 18.72 9.11
C ARG A 318 12.49 19.71 8.83
N ARG A 319 11.48 19.78 9.69
CA ARG A 319 10.33 20.67 9.51
C ARG A 319 10.74 22.13 9.53
N GLU A 320 11.66 22.52 10.42
CA GLU A 320 12.19 23.89 10.45
C GLU A 320 13.10 24.20 9.25
N HIS A 321 13.92 23.22 8.81
CA HIS A 321 14.71 23.36 7.59
C HIS A 321 13.83 23.58 6.35
N GLU A 322 12.82 22.73 6.18
CA GLU A 322 11.84 22.84 5.10
C GLU A 322 11.14 24.21 5.12
N LYS A 323 10.70 24.69 6.30
CA LYS A 323 10.14 26.06 6.44
C LYS A 323 11.12 27.14 6.01
N SER A 324 12.41 27.01 6.34
CA SER A 324 13.45 27.97 5.94
C SER A 324 13.67 28.04 4.43
N CYS A 325 13.30 26.98 3.71
CA CYS A 325 13.28 26.87 2.25
C CYS A 325 11.90 27.18 1.64
N GLY A 326 10.96 27.72 2.43
CA GLY A 326 9.62 28.08 1.97
C GLY A 326 8.66 26.91 1.82
N ILE A 327 8.96 25.76 2.42
CA ILE A 327 8.12 24.56 2.35
C ILE A 327 7.31 24.44 3.65
N THR A 328 5.99 24.39 3.54
CA THR A 328 5.07 24.17 4.67
C THR A 328 4.27 22.89 4.44
N ARG A 329 4.25 22.01 5.44
CA ARG A 329 3.43 20.78 5.41
C ARG A 329 2.09 21.04 6.10
N VAL A 330 1.02 20.57 5.48
CA VAL A 330 -0.35 20.57 6.01
C VAL A 330 -0.84 19.13 5.98
N ASP A 331 -0.93 18.53 7.16
CA ASP A 331 -1.32 17.13 7.34
C ASP A 331 -2.86 17.02 7.36
N SER A 332 -3.45 15.97 6.78
CA SER A 332 -4.92 15.82 6.74
C SER A 332 -5.45 14.72 7.66
N GLU A 333 -5.84 15.09 8.89
CA GLU A 333 -6.32 14.10 9.88
C GLU A 333 -7.83 13.82 9.81
N HIS A 334 -8.63 14.84 9.48
CA HIS A 334 -10.10 14.77 9.58
C HIS A 334 -10.84 14.95 8.24
N TYR A 335 -10.13 15.22 7.16
CA TYR A 335 -10.72 15.54 5.86
C TYR A 335 -10.40 14.45 4.83
N PHE A 336 -10.28 14.84 3.57
CA PHE A 336 -9.76 14.00 2.51
C PHE A 336 -8.34 13.56 2.88
N ASP A 337 -8.05 12.26 2.88
CA ASP A 337 -6.75 11.66 3.30
C ASP A 337 -5.63 11.98 2.29
N VAL A 338 -5.37 13.27 2.09
CA VAL A 338 -4.41 13.83 1.14
C VAL A 338 -3.68 14.97 1.83
N ASP A 339 -2.46 14.67 2.27
CA ASP A 339 -1.53 15.65 2.80
C ASP A 339 -1.06 16.62 1.70
N VAL A 340 -0.80 17.86 2.09
CA VAL A 340 -0.37 18.92 1.17
C VAL A 340 0.96 19.52 1.60
N GLN A 341 1.76 19.86 0.60
CA GLN A 341 3.00 20.61 0.76
C GLN A 341 2.90 21.90 -0.04
N ILE A 342 2.99 23.02 0.65
CA ILE A 342 2.98 24.34 0.05
C ILE A 342 4.43 24.76 -0.12
N ILE A 343 4.84 25.03 -1.36
CA ILE A 343 6.22 25.42 -1.70
C ILE A 343 6.19 26.84 -2.26
N ASP A 344 6.70 27.81 -1.50
CA ASP A 344 6.89 29.18 -1.99
C ASP A 344 8.14 29.24 -2.88
N LEU A 345 7.93 29.23 -4.19
CA LEU A 345 9.01 29.22 -5.19
C LEU A 345 10.01 30.37 -5.02
N ALA A 346 9.60 31.51 -4.45
CA ALA A 346 10.49 32.64 -4.21
C ALA A 346 11.50 32.41 -3.07
N LYS A 347 11.25 31.40 -2.21
CA LYS A 347 12.08 31.08 -1.04
C LYS A 347 12.88 29.79 -1.22
N VAL A 348 12.68 29.09 -2.33
CA VAL A 348 13.43 27.88 -2.67
C VAL A 348 14.92 28.20 -2.79
N ARG A 349 15.74 27.41 -2.10
CA ARG A 349 17.20 27.51 -2.16
C ARG A 349 17.74 26.45 -3.12
N PRO A 350 18.27 26.83 -4.30
CA PRO A 350 18.73 25.87 -5.29
C PRO A 350 20.16 25.36 -5.04
N ALA A 351 20.89 25.92 -4.06
CA ALA A 351 22.26 25.54 -3.75
C ALA A 351 22.29 24.83 -2.39
N TRP A 352 22.71 23.57 -2.41
CA TRP A 352 22.96 22.70 -1.25
C TRP A 352 24.21 21.86 -1.48
#